data_AF-A0A832NG20-F1
#
_entry.id   AF-A0A832NG20-F1
#
_cell.length_a   1.000
_cell.length_b   1.000
_cell.length_c   1.000
_cell.angle_alpha   90.00
_cell.angle_beta   90.00
_cell.angle_gamma   90.00
#
_symmetry.space_group_name_H-M   'P 1'
#
loop_
_entity.id
_entity.type
_entity.pdbx_description
1 polymer ?
#
loop_
_entity_poly.entity_id
_entity_poly.type
_entity_poly.pdbx_seq_one_letter_code
_entity_poly.pdbx_strand_id
1 'polypeptide(L)'
;MSLEKDILELLKKMLSSSAEGKKGREGLELDKVEADSPHGIYVYDFNKEKWILKQVSGNPALPWSDGYYVVYFDNTRCPACRNYDNYWFPFVKVFGRMFPEVNYVIVLCDWFARECVSEAASGAFKKFDVHASPTTILLRVSNSEIREKIEVSGVKKIDELLKLITELTSKK
;
A
#
# COMPACT_ATOMS: atom_id res chain seq x y z
N MET A 1 -35.23 27.11 10.06
CA MET A 1 -35.20 25.74 10.59
C MET A 1 -35.22 24.61 9.55
N SER A 2 -35.59 24.83 8.27
CA SER A 2 -35.52 23.80 7.20
C SER A 2 -34.13 23.69 6.57
N LEU A 3 -33.56 24.84 6.16
CA LEU A 3 -32.33 24.89 5.36
C LEU A 3 -31.09 24.26 6.03
N GLU A 4 -30.94 24.43 7.35
CA GLU A 4 -29.82 23.84 8.09
C GLU A 4 -29.91 22.31 8.15
N LYS A 5 -31.12 21.74 8.23
CA LYS A 5 -31.33 20.29 8.22
C LYS A 5 -31.04 19.73 6.82
N ASP A 6 -31.50 20.43 5.78
CA ASP A 6 -31.29 20.04 4.38
C ASP A 6 -29.79 20.05 4.02
N ILE A 7 -29.05 21.08 4.48
CA ILE A 7 -27.59 21.15 4.32
C ILE A 7 -26.89 20.02 5.09
N LEU A 8 -27.31 19.74 6.33
CA LEU A 8 -26.73 18.65 7.12
C LEU A 8 -26.93 17.29 6.46
N GLU A 9 -28.11 17.07 5.85
CA GLU A 9 -28.44 15.82 5.17
C GLU A 9 -27.64 15.65 3.88
N LEU A 10 -27.44 16.74 3.13
CA LEU A 10 -26.59 16.75 1.94
C LEU A 10 -25.13 16.44 2.31
N LEU A 11 -24.59 17.09 3.35
CA LEU A 11 -23.24 16.84 3.85
C LEU A 11 -23.07 15.39 4.31
N LYS A 12 -24.05 14.83 5.05
CA LYS A 12 -24.04 13.41 5.44
C LYS A 12 -24.01 12.49 4.23
N LYS A 13 -24.82 12.75 3.20
CA LYS A 13 -24.85 11.96 1.96
C LYS A 13 -23.49 11.98 1.25
N MET A 14 -22.87 13.17 1.11
CA MET A 14 -21.55 13.32 0.49
C MET A 14 -20.43 12.63 1.29
N LEU A 15 -20.49 12.70 2.62
CA LEU A 15 -19.53 12.01 3.49
C LEU A 15 -19.71 10.48 3.42
N SER A 16 -20.96 9.99 3.40
CA SER A 16 -21.24 8.56 3.28
C SER A 16 -20.82 7.98 1.93
N SER A 17 -21.04 8.70 0.82
CA SER A 17 -20.61 8.24 -0.51
C SER A 17 -19.07 8.19 -0.63
N SER A 18 -18.36 9.11 0.04
CA SER A 18 -16.90 9.09 0.10
C SER A 18 -16.36 7.88 0.88
N ALA A 19 -17.04 7.48 1.95
CA ALA A 19 -16.66 6.30 2.74
C ALA A 19 -16.98 4.97 2.02
N GLU A 20 -18.07 4.92 1.25
CA GLU A 20 -18.42 3.74 0.44
C GLU A 20 -17.47 3.53 -0.73
N GLY A 21 -17.04 4.59 -1.42
CA GLY A 21 -16.04 4.51 -2.49
C GLY A 21 -14.68 3.95 -2.04
N LYS A 22 -14.36 4.10 -0.75
CA LYS A 22 -13.12 3.58 -0.14
C LYS A 22 -13.20 2.10 0.26
N LYS A 23 -14.39 1.50 0.28
CA LYS A 23 -14.56 0.07 0.52
C LYS A 23 -14.37 -0.69 -0.80
N GLY A 24 -13.19 -1.29 -0.95
CA GLY A 24 -12.83 -2.00 -2.17
C GLY A 24 -13.37 -3.42 -2.19
N ARG A 25 -13.31 -4.04 -3.37
CA ARG A 25 -13.56 -5.47 -3.55
C ARG A 25 -12.26 -6.16 -3.94
N GLU A 26 -11.95 -7.27 -3.28
CA GLU A 26 -10.79 -8.09 -3.63
C GLU A 26 -10.85 -8.52 -5.11
N GLY A 27 -9.70 -8.49 -5.77
CA GLY A 27 -9.55 -8.70 -7.21
C GLY A 27 -9.76 -7.45 -8.07
N LEU A 28 -10.05 -6.27 -7.50
CA LEU A 28 -10.04 -5.01 -8.25
C LEU A 28 -8.66 -4.80 -8.88
N GLU A 29 -8.62 -4.50 -10.18
CA GLU A 29 -7.40 -4.25 -10.95
C GLU A 29 -7.28 -2.76 -11.27
N LEU A 30 -6.11 -2.18 -11.04
CA LEU A 30 -5.82 -0.77 -11.27
C LEU A 30 -4.49 -0.62 -12.03
N ASP A 31 -4.40 0.35 -12.94
CA ASP A 31 -3.11 0.74 -13.54
C ASP A 31 -2.15 1.33 -12.51
N LYS A 32 -2.73 2.05 -11.53
CA LYS A 32 -2.02 2.76 -10.48
C LYS A 32 -2.94 2.87 -9.25
N VAL A 33 -2.35 2.76 -8.07
CA VAL A 33 -3.06 3.00 -6.80
C VAL A 33 -2.98 4.49 -6.49
N GLU A 34 -4.12 5.16 -6.41
CA GLU A 34 -4.22 6.61 -6.23
C GLU A 34 -4.92 6.98 -4.91
N ALA A 35 -4.97 8.26 -4.58
CA ALA A 35 -5.50 8.75 -3.29
C ALA A 35 -7.01 8.48 -3.10
N ASP A 36 -7.75 8.28 -4.18
CA ASP A 36 -9.16 7.91 -4.21
C ASP A 36 -9.39 6.41 -4.38
N SER A 37 -8.32 5.63 -4.52
CA SER A 37 -8.42 4.17 -4.59
C SER A 37 -8.92 3.59 -3.27
N PRO A 38 -9.60 2.43 -3.31
CA PRO A 38 -10.07 1.80 -2.09
C PRO A 38 -8.95 1.50 -1.10
N HIS A 39 -9.24 1.53 0.20
CA HIS A 39 -8.25 1.12 1.18
C HIS A 39 -8.02 -0.38 1.09
N GLY A 40 -6.79 -0.82 1.32
CA GLY A 40 -6.46 -2.23 1.28
C GLY A 40 -4.99 -2.53 1.02
N ILE A 41 -4.70 -3.81 0.84
CA ILE A 41 -3.38 -4.32 0.50
C ILE A 41 -3.39 -4.71 -0.97
N TYR A 42 -2.56 -4.06 -1.76
CA TYR A 42 -2.39 -4.27 -3.19
C TYR A 42 -1.10 -5.03 -3.48
N VAL A 43 -1.11 -5.87 -4.51
CA VAL A 43 0.10 -6.49 -5.06
C VAL A 43 0.19 -6.21 -6.55
N TYR A 44 1.39 -5.96 -7.07
CA TYR A 44 1.57 -5.79 -8.51
C TYR A 44 1.65 -7.14 -9.22
N ASP A 45 0.83 -7.32 -10.25
CA ASP A 45 0.86 -8.48 -11.14
C ASP A 45 1.57 -8.10 -12.45
N PHE A 46 2.75 -8.65 -12.69
CA PHE A 46 3.53 -8.40 -13.89
C PHE A 46 2.97 -9.04 -15.15
N ASN A 47 2.14 -10.07 -15.08
CA ASN A 47 1.52 -10.65 -16.27
C ASN A 47 0.40 -9.76 -16.79
N LYS A 48 -0.34 -9.13 -15.87
CA LYS A 48 -1.44 -8.21 -16.19
C LYS A 48 -0.98 -6.76 -16.34
N GLU A 49 0.18 -6.43 -15.77
CA GLU A 49 0.67 -5.05 -15.61
C GLU A 49 -0.30 -4.17 -14.82
N LYS A 50 -0.88 -4.74 -13.76
CA LYS A 50 -1.88 -4.09 -12.91
C LYS A 50 -1.56 -4.30 -11.43
N TRP A 51 -1.97 -3.32 -10.62
CA TRP A 51 -2.12 -3.49 -9.18
C TRP A 51 -3.43 -4.21 -8.88
N ILE A 52 -3.34 -5.30 -8.12
CA ILE A 52 -4.50 -6.11 -7.73
C ILE A 52 -4.77 -5.86 -6.26
N LEU A 53 -5.98 -5.40 -5.94
CA LEU A 53 -6.45 -5.30 -4.55
C LEU A 53 -6.60 -6.70 -3.98
N LYS A 54 -5.65 -7.13 -3.16
CA LYS A 54 -5.52 -8.51 -2.70
C LYS A 54 -6.26 -8.78 -1.40
N GLN A 55 -6.32 -7.80 -0.51
CA GLN A 55 -7.00 -7.97 0.78
C GLN A 55 -7.63 -6.67 1.27
N VAL A 56 -8.90 -6.74 1.68
CA VAL A 56 -9.64 -5.59 2.24
C VAL A 56 -10.04 -5.82 3.70
N SER A 57 -10.41 -7.05 4.06
CA SER A 57 -10.99 -7.37 5.37
C SER A 57 -10.19 -8.41 6.15
N GLY A 58 -10.45 -8.50 7.46
CA GLY A 58 -9.80 -9.45 8.36
C GLY A 58 -8.34 -9.12 8.71
N ASN A 59 -7.67 -10.07 9.37
CA ASN A 59 -6.28 -9.92 9.78
C ASN A 59 -5.34 -9.89 8.56
N PRO A 60 -4.31 -9.02 8.54
CA PRO A 60 -3.39 -8.91 7.41
C PRO A 60 -2.62 -10.22 7.18
N ALA A 61 -2.86 -10.86 6.04
CA ALA A 61 -2.18 -12.09 5.65
C ALA A 61 -0.80 -11.85 5.02
N LEU A 62 -0.39 -10.59 4.81
CA LEU A 62 0.94 -10.20 4.33
C LEU A 62 2.02 -10.50 5.38
N PRO A 63 3.15 -11.16 5.06
CA PRO A 63 3.48 -11.81 3.79
C PRO A 63 2.72 -13.13 3.57
N TRP A 64 2.31 -13.40 2.32
CA TRP A 64 1.44 -14.55 1.98
C TRP A 64 2.19 -15.86 1.74
N SER A 65 3.50 -15.78 1.49
CA SER A 65 4.38 -16.91 1.20
C SER A 65 5.83 -16.53 1.46
N ASP A 66 6.72 -17.51 1.45
CA ASP A 66 8.16 -17.29 1.38
C ASP A 66 8.54 -16.45 0.15
N GLY A 67 9.67 -15.75 0.26
CA GLY A 67 10.21 -14.87 -0.78
C GLY A 67 10.54 -13.47 -0.27
N TYR A 68 10.79 -12.57 -1.22
CA TYR A 68 11.09 -11.18 -0.92
C TYR A 68 9.86 -10.31 -1.09
N TYR A 69 9.72 -9.30 -0.23
CA TYR A 69 8.63 -8.32 -0.31
C TYR A 69 9.21 -6.92 -0.20
N VAL A 70 8.69 -6.01 -1.01
CA VAL A 70 8.91 -4.58 -0.88
C VAL A 70 7.54 -3.93 -0.70
N VAL A 71 7.27 -3.51 0.52
CA VAL A 71 5.96 -3.06 0.97
C VAL A 71 5.99 -1.54 1.16
N TYR A 72 5.30 -0.81 0.31
CA TYR A 72 5.10 0.63 0.42
C TYR A 72 3.85 0.90 1.28
N PHE A 73 4.04 1.52 2.44
CA PHE A 73 2.96 2.04 3.29
C PHE A 73 2.62 3.47 2.87
N ASP A 74 1.43 3.61 2.31
CA ASP A 74 0.92 4.83 1.70
C ASP A 74 -0.30 5.36 2.45
N ASN A 75 -0.34 6.67 2.62
CA ASN A 75 -1.47 7.39 3.19
C ASN A 75 -2.01 8.40 2.16
N THR A 76 -3.31 8.35 1.88
CA THR A 76 -3.93 9.23 0.86
C THR A 76 -3.78 10.72 1.23
N ARG A 77 -3.77 11.06 2.53
CA ARG A 77 -3.61 12.43 3.04
C ARG A 77 -2.16 12.85 3.26
N CYS A 78 -1.19 12.06 2.83
CA CYS A 78 0.24 12.32 2.98
C CYS A 78 0.83 12.95 1.70
N PRO A 79 1.18 14.26 1.69
CA PRO A 79 1.73 14.91 0.50
C PRO A 79 3.08 14.32 0.06
N ALA A 80 3.92 13.91 1.01
CA ALA A 80 5.20 13.26 0.71
C ALA A 80 5.00 11.90 0.01
N CYS A 81 3.92 11.19 0.33
CA CYS A 81 3.56 9.93 -0.32
C CYS A 81 3.14 10.18 -1.77
N ARG A 82 2.33 11.22 -2.03
CA ARG A 82 2.01 11.65 -3.40
C ARG A 82 3.25 12.02 -4.22
N ASN A 83 4.28 12.57 -3.58
CA ASN A 83 5.57 12.80 -4.24
C ASN A 83 6.29 11.47 -4.54
N TYR A 84 6.31 10.56 -3.56
CA TYR A 84 6.96 9.25 -3.72
C TYR A 84 6.34 8.40 -4.84
N ASP A 85 5.04 8.54 -5.09
CA ASP A 85 4.34 7.87 -6.21
C ASP A 85 5.02 8.14 -7.57
N ASN A 86 5.62 9.32 -7.77
CA ASN A 86 6.34 9.67 -9.00
C ASN A 86 7.60 8.83 -9.22
N TYR A 87 8.11 8.17 -8.19
CA TYR A 87 9.26 7.28 -8.26
C TYR A 87 8.83 5.82 -8.12
N TRP A 88 7.95 5.52 -7.17
CA TRP A 88 7.51 4.16 -6.85
C TRP A 88 6.85 3.46 -8.04
N PHE A 89 5.85 4.09 -8.67
CA PHE A 89 5.11 3.43 -9.76
C PHE A 89 5.97 3.21 -11.02
N PRO A 90 6.74 4.21 -11.51
CA PRO A 90 7.68 3.97 -12.60
C PRO A 90 8.73 2.93 -12.24
N PHE A 91 9.22 2.93 -11.00
CA PHE A 91 10.19 1.95 -10.53
C PHE A 91 9.66 0.52 -10.67
N VAL A 92 8.50 0.23 -10.08
CA VAL A 92 7.90 -1.12 -10.12
C VAL A 92 7.62 -1.54 -11.56
N LYS A 93 7.07 -0.64 -12.38
CA LYS A 93 6.69 -0.97 -13.77
C LYS A 93 7.89 -1.24 -14.67
N VAL A 94 8.95 -0.43 -14.56
CA VAL A 94 10.11 -0.49 -15.48
C VAL A 94 11.19 -1.45 -14.97
N PHE A 95 11.53 -1.38 -13.69
CA PHE A 95 12.66 -2.11 -13.10
C PHE A 95 12.23 -3.32 -12.29
N GLY A 96 10.98 -3.40 -11.85
CA GLY A 96 10.54 -4.48 -10.97
C GLY A 96 10.68 -5.88 -11.60
N ARG A 97 10.58 -6.00 -12.93
CA ARG A 97 10.83 -7.26 -13.65
C ARG A 97 12.28 -7.76 -13.57
N MET A 98 13.24 -6.90 -13.21
CA MET A 98 14.63 -7.31 -12.98
C MET A 98 14.78 -8.16 -11.72
N PHE A 99 13.79 -8.12 -10.82
CA PHE A 99 13.73 -8.87 -9.56
C PHE A 99 12.45 -9.72 -9.51
N PRO A 100 12.30 -10.74 -10.38
CA PRO A 100 11.07 -11.51 -10.51
C PRO A 100 10.66 -12.28 -9.23
N GLU A 101 11.58 -12.45 -8.29
CA GLU A 101 11.38 -13.06 -6.98
C GLU A 101 10.79 -12.10 -5.93
N VAL A 102 10.68 -10.80 -6.24
CA VAL A 102 10.21 -9.76 -5.32
C VAL A 102 8.71 -9.50 -5.52
N ASN A 103 7.98 -9.53 -4.40
CA ASN A 103 6.59 -9.12 -4.33
C ASN A 103 6.49 -7.62 -4.01
N TYR A 104 6.04 -6.83 -4.98
CA TYR A 104 5.78 -5.40 -4.80
C TYR A 104 4.38 -5.18 -4.25
N VAL A 105 4.28 -4.55 -3.08
CA VAL A 105 3.05 -4.42 -2.31
C VAL A 105 2.81 -2.97 -1.93
N ILE A 106 1.56 -2.53 -1.95
CA ILE A 106 1.12 -1.25 -1.38
C ILE A 106 0.12 -1.54 -0.26
N VAL A 107 0.28 -0.89 0.88
CA VAL A 107 -0.72 -0.84 1.95
C VAL A 107 -1.28 0.58 1.98
N LEU A 108 -2.54 0.74 1.58
CA LEU A 108 -3.19 2.05 1.45
C LEU A 108 -4.23 2.27 2.55
N CYS A 109 -4.10 3.39 3.27
CA CYS A 109 -5.10 3.93 4.20
C CYS A 109 -5.21 5.46 4.03
N ASP A 110 -6.15 6.13 4.72
CA ASP A 110 -6.21 7.60 4.69
C ASP A 110 -5.16 8.22 5.60
N TRP A 111 -5.11 7.72 6.84
CA TRP A 111 -4.19 8.20 7.87
C TRP A 111 -3.85 7.06 8.86
N PHE A 112 -2.91 6.22 8.44
CA PHE A 112 -2.39 5.07 9.18
C PHE A 112 -3.50 4.12 9.62
N ALA A 113 -3.26 3.38 10.70
CA ALA A 113 -4.24 2.49 11.30
C ALA A 113 -5.48 3.19 11.90
N ARG A 114 -5.42 4.51 12.14
CA ARG A 114 -6.48 5.27 12.84
C ARG A 114 -7.63 5.64 11.90
N GLU A 115 -7.33 6.03 10.67
CA GLU A 115 -8.33 6.36 9.66
C GLU A 115 -8.17 5.42 8.47
N CYS A 116 -8.74 4.22 8.60
CA CYS A 116 -8.70 3.24 7.54
C CYS A 116 -9.93 2.34 7.54
N VAL A 117 -10.69 2.34 6.44
CA VAL A 117 -11.88 1.49 6.30
C VAL A 117 -11.55 0.02 6.01
N SER A 118 -10.33 -0.27 5.55
CA SER A 118 -9.83 -1.64 5.39
C SER A 118 -9.23 -2.14 6.69
N GLU A 119 -9.82 -3.21 7.25
CA GLU A 119 -9.30 -3.90 8.43
C GLU A 119 -7.92 -4.50 8.14
N ALA A 120 -7.74 -5.07 6.94
CA ALA A 120 -6.48 -5.67 6.53
C ALA A 120 -5.36 -4.63 6.46
N ALA A 121 -5.60 -3.48 5.80
CA ALA A 121 -4.59 -2.43 5.71
C ALA A 121 -4.31 -1.79 7.08
N SER A 122 -5.35 -1.47 7.86
CA SER A 122 -5.18 -0.99 9.25
C SER A 122 -4.36 -1.96 10.09
N GLY A 123 -4.68 -3.25 9.99
CA GLY A 123 -3.95 -4.33 10.65
C GLY A 123 -2.51 -4.43 10.20
N ALA A 124 -2.22 -4.21 8.91
CA ALA A 124 -0.85 -4.20 8.39
C ALA A 124 -0.04 -3.04 8.98
N PHE A 125 -0.59 -1.82 9.02
CA PHE A 125 0.06 -0.68 9.68
C PHE A 125 0.42 -1.01 11.15
N LYS A 126 -0.49 -1.66 11.88
CA LYS A 126 -0.24 -2.10 13.27
C LYS A 126 0.81 -3.22 13.35
N LYS A 127 0.68 -4.26 12.51
CA LYS A 127 1.57 -5.43 12.48
C LYS A 127 3.03 -5.03 12.24
N PHE A 128 3.25 -4.05 11.38
CA PHE A 128 4.59 -3.60 11.01
C PHE A 128 5.09 -2.38 11.79
N ASP A 129 4.28 -1.87 12.72
CA ASP A 129 4.58 -0.73 13.60
C ASP A 129 4.91 0.58 12.85
N VAL A 130 4.16 0.86 11.77
CA VAL A 130 4.41 2.02 10.91
C VAL A 130 3.66 3.25 11.40
N HIS A 131 4.41 4.26 11.86
CA HIS A 131 3.89 5.54 12.40
C HIS A 131 4.25 6.77 11.56
N ALA A 132 5.02 6.60 10.48
CA ALA A 132 5.39 7.64 9.54
C ALA A 132 5.16 7.17 8.10
N SER A 133 4.93 8.11 7.18
CA SER A 133 4.78 7.80 5.75
C SER A 133 5.39 8.92 4.88
N PRO A 134 5.92 8.59 3.69
CA PRO A 134 6.02 7.24 3.14
C PRO A 134 7.05 6.38 3.90
N THR A 135 6.75 5.10 4.06
CA THR A 135 7.68 4.10 4.60
C THR A 135 7.66 2.89 3.70
N THR A 136 8.85 2.41 3.33
CA THR A 136 9.04 1.19 2.55
C THR A 136 9.70 0.14 3.44
N ILE A 137 9.05 -1.01 3.58
CA ILE A 137 9.58 -2.14 4.34
C ILE A 137 10.02 -3.22 3.35
N LEU A 138 11.28 -3.62 3.45
CA LEU A 138 11.86 -4.73 2.70
C LEU A 138 11.90 -5.96 3.61
N LEU A 139 11.36 -7.08 3.13
CA LEU A 139 11.28 -8.33 3.88
C LEU A 139 11.96 -9.46 3.12
N ARG A 140 12.64 -10.34 3.86
CA ARG A 140 12.98 -11.70 3.42
C ARG A 140 12.22 -12.69 4.28
N VAL A 141 11.40 -13.53 3.66
CA VAL A 141 10.53 -14.51 4.33
C VAL A 141 10.99 -15.92 3.97
N SER A 142 11.23 -16.76 4.97
CA SER A 142 11.62 -18.16 4.77
C SER A 142 11.11 -19.04 5.91
N ASN A 143 10.51 -20.18 5.54
CA ASN A 143 9.79 -21.09 6.43
C ASN A 143 8.66 -20.34 7.17
N SER A 144 7.91 -19.51 6.46
CA SER A 144 6.80 -18.69 6.98
C SER A 144 7.19 -17.67 8.07
N GLU A 145 8.49 -17.40 8.25
CA GLU A 145 9.00 -16.44 9.23
C GLU A 145 9.75 -15.30 8.52
N ILE A 146 9.62 -14.08 9.06
CA ILE A 146 10.40 -12.91 8.60
C ILE A 146 11.84 -13.07 9.11
N ARG A 147 12.78 -13.35 8.20
CA ARG A 147 14.20 -13.51 8.50
C ARG A 147 14.97 -12.19 8.47
N GLU A 148 14.52 -11.25 7.65
CA GLU A 148 15.09 -9.91 7.54
C GLU A 148 13.96 -8.90 7.36
N LYS A 149 14.03 -7.79 8.08
CA LYS A 149 13.14 -6.62 7.97
C LYS A 149 14.02 -5.38 7.92
N ILE A 150 13.99 -4.65 6.80
CA ILE A 150 14.63 -3.34 6.67
C ILE A 150 13.51 -2.32 6.51
N GLU A 151 13.50 -1.31 7.36
CA GLU A 151 12.55 -0.21 7.29
C GLU A 151 13.25 1.04 6.76
N VAL A 152 12.65 1.65 5.74
CA VAL A 152 13.20 2.82 5.06
C VAL A 152 12.15 3.91 5.01
N SER A 153 12.38 4.99 5.75
CA SER A 153 11.46 6.13 5.81
C SER A 153 11.76 7.16 4.72
N GLY A 154 10.72 7.86 4.30
CA GLY A 154 10.80 8.98 3.37
C GLY A 154 10.83 8.56 1.90
N VAL A 155 10.83 9.57 1.03
CA VAL A 155 10.83 9.40 -0.41
C VAL A 155 12.15 8.75 -0.84
N LYS A 156 12.06 7.73 -1.72
CA LYS A 156 13.22 7.10 -2.35
C LYS A 156 13.19 7.27 -3.85
N LYS A 157 14.29 7.77 -4.41
CA LYS A 157 14.44 7.84 -5.86
C LYS A 157 14.69 6.45 -6.44
N ILE A 158 14.63 6.35 -7.77
CA ILE A 158 14.76 5.09 -8.51
C ILE A 158 16.11 4.41 -8.21
N ASP A 159 17.21 5.16 -8.16
CA ASP A 159 18.55 4.66 -7.85
C ASP A 159 18.66 4.13 -6.41
N GLU A 160 18.05 4.82 -5.44
CA GLU A 160 17.97 4.35 -4.06
C GLU A 160 17.16 3.05 -3.96
N LEU A 161 16.00 2.98 -4.65
CA LEU A 161 15.17 1.77 -4.70
C LEU A 161 15.90 0.58 -5.34
N LEU A 162 16.59 0.80 -6.46
CA LEU A 162 17.42 -0.21 -7.12
C LEU A 162 18.48 -0.75 -6.17
N LYS A 163 19.20 0.15 -5.49
CA LYS A 163 20.24 -0.23 -4.53
C LYS A 163 19.68 -1.07 -3.40
N LEU A 164 18.61 -0.63 -2.76
CA LEU A 164 17.99 -1.32 -1.62
C LEU A 164 17.54 -2.75 -1.98
N ILE A 165 16.91 -2.92 -3.15
CA ILE A 165 16.41 -4.22 -3.58
C ILE A 165 17.54 -5.13 -4.03
N THR A 166 18.57 -4.58 -4.70
CA THR A 166 19.78 -5.34 -5.04
C THR A 166 20.47 -5.87 -3.79
N GLU A 167 20.62 -5.02 -2.75
CA GLU A 167 21.20 -5.43 -1.47
C GLU A 167 20.37 -6.49 -0.75
N LEU A 168 19.04 -6.37 -0.78
CA LEU A 168 18.13 -7.37 -0.20
C LEU A 168 18.26 -8.74 -0.89
N THR A 169 18.26 -8.75 -2.22
CA THR A 169 18.21 -9.98 -3.04
C THR A 169 19.58 -10.65 -3.23
N SER A 170 20.68 -9.92 -3.03
CA SER A 170 22.04 -10.44 -3.16
C SER A 170 22.50 -11.29 -1.97
N LYS A 171 21.85 -11.16 -0.80
CA LYS A 171 22.16 -11.92 0.40
C LYS A 171 21.50 -13.30 0.33
N LYS A 172 22.15 -14.26 -0.33
CA LYS A 172 21.77 -15.68 -0.26
C LYS A 172 22.22 -16.30 1.05
#